data_AF-A0A1E4NNK2-F1
#
_entry.id   AF-A0A1E4NNK2-F1
#
_cell.length_a   1.000
_cell.length_b   1.000
_cell.length_c   1.000
_cell.angle_alpha   90.00
_cell.angle_beta   90.00
_cell.angle_gamma   90.00
#
_symmetry.space_group_name_H-M   'P 1'
#
loop_
_entity.id
_entity.type
_entity.pdbx_description
1 polymer ?
#
loop_
_entity_poly.entity_id
_entity_poly.type
_entity_poly.pdbx_seq_one_letter_code
_entity_poly.pdbx_strand_id
1 'polypeptide(L)'
;MSSRRDSPPRESLRRTEPVLGNLDQFDTSAERRAGLRGESSRPPFASRRGQDNAPRRRRRVPWIPIVIVVLLLGGGAWAWTHQAMLRGWLPQTQLNTLLTRADTAYAAGRLSGSPDSARDLYEAARALDPDNEQALAGLQKVGNAELGQARAALQRRDYSGARTALEEARSLLGGGTQVQAVDDALAKAVLHSANLDVLINQARDALANGRIDGKDGAAALFGKVLAGDPDNAVARHGMDQVGDLLAQRIQTQLDNHDRSGARQTLSSLAGMLPRYSQLPNLRALIAAADRSADAQRDQYLAQGEADLRAGKVTGAGDDNAEAQFKAALAADPGNAQAQSGLGRVAEALIVQANAAIDSGHAHDARALLDHAAGIAPKSADLAAARSRLATSGTRVDAASSTPAAPLTPAQSAQVARMVARAKSAARKGDIMLPPGDSAYDLYRAALGIDGNNAEAQAGLQALPAVTRAQFDQAVREDNLDHAHDMLETLEQLDPGDPAAPAMRHRLGSAWLDRADHYVGLGEIAAARTALQEAQRLVPQDPRIGEVDARIRRNN
;
A
#
# COMPACT_ATOMS: atom_id res chain seq x y z
N MET A 1 2.48 56.13 -31.68
CA MET A 1 2.88 55.40 -32.89
C MET A 1 2.34 53.99 -32.76
N SER A 2 1.51 53.59 -33.72
CA SER A 2 0.67 52.39 -33.72
C SER A 2 1.40 51.16 -34.24
N SER A 3 0.98 49.97 -33.78
CA SER A 3 0.98 48.60 -34.39
C SER A 3 1.14 47.60 -33.23
N ARG A 4 0.17 46.84 -32.70
CA ARG A 4 -1.02 46.09 -33.15
C ARG A 4 -0.73 44.87 -34.05
N ARG A 5 -1.26 43.71 -33.58
CA ARG A 5 -1.49 42.39 -34.22
C ARG A 5 -0.33 41.38 -34.12
N ASP A 6 -0.54 40.08 -33.93
CA ASP A 6 -1.73 39.25 -33.66
C ASP A 6 -1.22 37.88 -33.14
N SER A 7 -2.03 37.23 -32.29
CA SER A 7 -1.83 35.84 -31.86
C SER A 7 -2.38 34.85 -32.90
N PRO A 8 -1.72 33.71 -33.18
CA PRO A 8 -2.32 32.64 -33.98
C PRO A 8 -3.06 31.58 -33.14
N PRO A 9 -3.97 30.79 -33.77
CA PRO A 9 -5.11 30.15 -33.11
C PRO A 9 -4.87 28.71 -32.64
N ARG A 10 -5.75 28.28 -31.72
CA ARG A 10 -5.90 26.91 -31.21
C ARG A 10 -6.47 25.99 -32.28
N GLU A 11 -5.78 24.90 -32.56
CA GLU A 11 -6.25 23.83 -33.43
C GLU A 11 -6.94 22.76 -32.57
N SER A 12 -8.25 22.60 -32.77
CA SER A 12 -9.10 21.61 -32.13
C SER A 12 -9.41 20.50 -33.13
N LEU A 13 -8.88 19.29 -32.91
CA LEU A 13 -9.32 18.10 -33.64
C LEU A 13 -9.54 16.90 -32.70
N ARG A 14 -10.84 16.67 -32.48
CA ARG A 14 -11.55 15.38 -32.43
C ARG A 14 -11.19 14.39 -31.32
N ARG A 15 -11.97 14.49 -30.24
CA ARG A 15 -12.27 13.42 -29.28
C ARG A 15 -13.58 12.74 -29.73
N THR A 16 -13.57 11.44 -29.93
CA THR A 16 -14.74 10.61 -30.25
C THR A 16 -15.27 10.02 -28.95
N GLU A 17 -16.47 10.42 -28.53
CA GLU A 17 -17.21 9.81 -27.42
C GLU A 17 -18.39 9.00 -27.98
N PRO A 18 -18.62 7.76 -27.52
CA PRO A 18 -19.88 7.07 -27.74
C PRO A 18 -20.90 7.49 -26.68
N VAL A 19 -22.05 7.98 -27.14
CA VAL A 19 -23.18 8.46 -26.33
C VAL A 19 -24.14 7.31 -26.00
N LEU A 20 -24.54 7.29 -24.71
CA LEU A 20 -25.49 6.40 -24.06
C LEU A 20 -26.93 6.59 -24.58
N GLY A 21 -27.66 5.49 -24.75
CA GLY A 21 -29.12 5.47 -24.90
C GLY A 21 -29.79 5.16 -23.57
N ASN A 22 -30.58 6.11 -23.05
CA ASN A 22 -31.65 5.90 -22.07
C ASN A 22 -32.93 5.57 -22.87
N LEU A 23 -33.67 4.48 -22.61
CA LEU A 23 -34.56 4.21 -21.48
C LEU A 23 -35.52 5.36 -21.19
N ASP A 24 -36.77 5.13 -21.63
CA ASP A 24 -38.05 5.52 -21.02
C ASP A 24 -39.11 5.39 -22.15
N GLN A 25 -40.29 4.82 -22.00
CA GLN A 25 -41.00 4.18 -20.90
C GLN A 25 -42.40 3.83 -21.48
N PHE A 26 -43.05 2.80 -20.91
CA PHE A 26 -44.52 2.59 -20.87
C PHE A 26 -45.27 2.31 -22.18
N ASP A 27 -46.40 1.61 -22.18
CA ASP A 27 -47.00 0.56 -21.37
C ASP A 27 -48.19 0.08 -22.23
N THR A 28 -48.71 -1.12 -21.96
CA THR A 28 -50.10 -1.60 -22.17
C THR A 28 -50.97 -0.89 -23.23
N SER A 29 -51.66 -1.56 -24.15
CA SER A 29 -52.78 -2.46 -23.83
C SER A 29 -53.53 -2.85 -25.12
N ALA A 30 -54.33 -3.89 -24.95
CA ALA A 30 -55.24 -4.51 -25.89
C ALA A 30 -56.38 -3.60 -26.40
N GLU A 31 -57.02 -4.12 -27.45
CA GLU A 31 -58.45 -4.06 -27.76
C GLU A 31 -59.08 -2.86 -28.51
N ARG A 32 -59.68 -3.25 -29.65
CA ARG A 32 -61.05 -2.95 -30.12
C ARG A 32 -61.39 -1.58 -30.73
N ARG A 33 -61.77 -1.72 -32.02
CA ARG A 33 -63.00 -1.25 -32.69
C ARG A 33 -63.19 0.25 -32.97
N ALA A 34 -63.35 0.47 -34.28
CA ALA A 34 -64.48 1.11 -34.95
C ALA A 34 -64.49 2.64 -35.16
N GLY A 35 -64.89 3.00 -36.39
CA GLY A 35 -65.28 4.34 -36.84
C GLY A 35 -64.13 5.15 -37.44
N LEU A 36 -64.24 5.94 -38.51
CA LEU A 36 -65.17 6.11 -39.63
C LEU A 36 -64.62 7.33 -40.42
N ARG A 37 -64.66 7.27 -41.77
CA ARG A 37 -64.85 8.39 -42.73
C ARG A 37 -63.82 9.52 -42.94
N GLY A 38 -63.70 9.80 -44.25
CA GLY A 38 -63.53 11.12 -44.87
C GLY A 38 -62.08 11.42 -45.25
N GLU A 39 -61.72 11.93 -46.42
CA GLU A 39 -62.44 12.28 -47.64
C GLU A 39 -61.38 12.58 -48.73
N SER A 40 -61.68 12.21 -49.98
CA SER A 40 -61.26 12.74 -51.29
C SER A 40 -59.94 13.55 -51.48
N SER A 41 -59.20 13.25 -52.56
CA SER A 41 -59.30 14.00 -53.84
C SER A 41 -58.39 13.49 -54.98
N ARG A 42 -58.95 13.56 -56.19
CA ARG A 42 -58.50 13.27 -57.58
C ARG A 42 -57.34 14.19 -58.06
N PRO A 43 -56.71 14.08 -59.29
CA PRO A 43 -57.30 13.81 -60.63
C PRO A 43 -56.36 13.06 -61.65
N PRO A 44 -56.43 13.22 -63.02
CA PRO A 44 -57.24 12.32 -63.88
C PRO A 44 -56.62 11.87 -65.25
N PHE A 45 -57.41 11.10 -66.03
CA PHE A 45 -57.49 10.88 -67.50
C PHE A 45 -56.29 10.36 -68.35
N ALA A 46 -56.52 9.27 -69.11
CA ALA A 46 -56.62 9.25 -70.60
C ALA A 46 -56.65 7.81 -71.18
N SER A 47 -57.09 7.68 -72.44
CA SER A 47 -57.65 6.52 -73.13
C SER A 47 -56.95 6.16 -74.46
N ARG A 48 -57.16 4.92 -74.99
CA ARG A 48 -57.19 4.44 -76.42
C ARG A 48 -57.01 2.89 -76.44
N ARG A 49 -57.83 2.02 -77.06
CA ARG A 49 -58.34 1.73 -78.44
C ARG A 49 -57.44 0.83 -79.33
N GLY A 50 -58.05 -0.24 -79.86
CA GLY A 50 -57.65 -1.13 -81.00
C GLY A 50 -58.04 -2.61 -80.71
N GLN A 51 -59.12 -3.22 -81.26
CA GLN A 51 -59.34 -3.82 -82.62
C GLN A 51 -58.25 -4.86 -83.01
N ASP A 52 -58.46 -6.10 -83.49
CA ASP A 52 -59.58 -6.78 -84.18
C ASP A 52 -59.41 -8.34 -84.22
N ASN A 53 -60.54 -9.06 -84.44
CA ASN A 53 -60.79 -10.31 -85.22
C ASN A 53 -60.17 -11.72 -84.94
N ALA A 54 -61.03 -12.63 -84.42
CA ALA A 54 -61.50 -13.99 -84.88
C ALA A 54 -60.51 -15.09 -85.42
N PRO A 55 -60.84 -16.42 -85.43
CA PRO A 55 -62.17 -17.05 -85.31
C PRO A 55 -62.31 -18.34 -84.44
N ARG A 56 -63.53 -18.87 -84.49
CA ARG A 56 -64.22 -19.91 -83.70
C ARG A 56 -63.74 -21.35 -83.91
N ARG A 57 -63.80 -22.17 -82.84
CA ARG A 57 -64.19 -23.61 -82.91
C ARG A 57 -65.06 -24.03 -81.71
N ARG A 58 -66.22 -24.62 -82.02
CA ARG A 58 -67.18 -25.38 -81.18
C ARG A 58 -66.44 -26.54 -80.44
N ARG A 59 -66.84 -27.10 -79.28
CA ARG A 59 -68.17 -27.48 -78.76
C ARG A 59 -68.03 -28.14 -77.34
N ARG A 60 -69.09 -28.02 -76.54
CA ARG A 60 -69.61 -28.90 -75.43
C ARG A 60 -68.91 -28.95 -74.05
N VAL A 61 -69.71 -28.58 -73.05
CA VAL A 61 -69.54 -28.77 -71.59
C VAL A 61 -69.98 -30.18 -71.19
N PRO A 62 -69.36 -30.81 -70.16
CA PRO A 62 -70.05 -31.78 -69.33
C PRO A 62 -70.05 -31.44 -67.82
N TRP A 63 -71.20 -31.64 -67.20
CA TRP A 63 -71.63 -31.30 -65.84
C TRP A 63 -71.09 -32.22 -64.72
N ILE A 64 -69.83 -32.64 -64.78
CA ILE A 64 -69.26 -33.58 -63.79
C ILE A 64 -68.63 -32.94 -62.53
N PRO A 65 -68.10 -31.69 -62.52
CA PRO A 65 -67.42 -31.19 -61.32
C PRO A 65 -68.39 -30.77 -60.18
N ILE A 66 -69.69 -30.59 -60.46
CA ILE A 66 -70.65 -30.08 -59.46
C ILE A 66 -71.08 -31.18 -58.47
N VAL A 67 -71.17 -32.45 -58.90
CA VAL A 67 -71.60 -33.56 -58.03
C VAL A 67 -70.50 -33.96 -57.03
N ILE A 68 -69.23 -33.86 -57.43
CA ILE A 68 -68.08 -34.13 -56.55
C ILE A 68 -67.98 -33.04 -55.47
N VAL A 69 -68.25 -31.78 -55.80
CA VAL A 69 -68.24 -30.67 -54.84
C VAL A 69 -69.38 -30.82 -53.83
N VAL A 70 -70.58 -31.25 -54.25
CA VAL A 70 -71.71 -31.46 -53.32
C VAL A 70 -71.51 -32.70 -52.43
N LEU A 71 -70.90 -33.78 -52.94
CA LEU A 71 -70.53 -34.95 -52.12
C LEU A 71 -69.40 -34.65 -51.12
N LEU A 72 -68.42 -33.82 -51.50
CA LEU A 72 -67.36 -33.37 -50.58
C LEU A 72 -67.90 -32.41 -49.52
N LEU A 73 -68.82 -31.52 -49.87
CA LEU A 73 -69.46 -30.59 -48.91
C LEU A 73 -70.45 -31.30 -47.98
N GLY A 74 -71.22 -32.27 -48.49
CA GLY A 74 -72.16 -33.08 -47.71
C GLY A 74 -71.45 -34.07 -46.78
N GLY A 75 -70.40 -34.74 -47.25
CA GLY A 75 -69.55 -35.61 -46.43
C GLY A 75 -68.78 -34.82 -45.36
N GLY A 76 -68.33 -33.61 -45.69
CA GLY A 76 -67.70 -32.70 -44.74
C GLY A 76 -68.67 -32.25 -43.63
N ALA A 77 -69.91 -31.90 -43.96
CA ALA A 77 -70.92 -31.48 -42.98
C ALA A 77 -71.37 -32.64 -42.07
N TRP A 78 -71.48 -33.87 -42.59
CA TRP A 78 -71.80 -35.04 -41.78
C TRP A 78 -70.64 -35.43 -40.84
N ALA A 79 -69.39 -35.40 -41.33
CA ALA A 79 -68.20 -35.65 -40.52
C ALA A 79 -67.97 -34.59 -39.42
N TRP A 80 -68.43 -33.35 -39.63
CA TRP A 80 -68.27 -32.27 -38.65
C TRP A 80 -69.28 -32.36 -37.48
N THR A 81 -70.45 -32.94 -37.71
CA THR A 81 -71.50 -33.09 -36.68
C THR A 81 -71.34 -34.34 -35.82
N HIS A 82 -70.68 -35.39 -36.32
CA HIS A 82 -70.47 -36.67 -35.61
C HIS A 82 -69.02 -36.88 -35.11
N GLN A 83 -68.29 -35.79 -34.85
CA GLN A 83 -66.89 -35.85 -34.36
C GLN A 83 -66.73 -36.53 -32.99
N ALA A 84 -67.77 -36.59 -32.17
CA ALA A 84 -67.74 -37.21 -30.83
C ALA A 84 -67.97 -38.73 -30.87
N MET A 85 -68.77 -39.23 -31.81
CA MET A 85 -69.14 -40.65 -31.91
C MET A 85 -68.10 -41.48 -32.67
N LEU A 86 -67.43 -40.89 -33.66
CA LEU A 86 -66.33 -41.53 -34.42
C LEU A 86 -65.01 -41.56 -33.63
N ARG A 87 -64.82 -40.66 -32.66
CA ARG A 87 -63.65 -40.66 -31.75
C ARG A 87 -63.66 -41.81 -30.75
N GLY A 88 -64.84 -42.36 -30.45
CA GLY A 88 -65.03 -43.43 -29.47
C GLY A 88 -64.73 -44.85 -29.97
N TRP A 89 -64.51 -45.05 -31.28
CA TRP A 89 -64.28 -46.37 -31.90
C TRP A 89 -62.81 -46.62 -32.31
N LEU A 90 -61.90 -45.69 -31.99
CA LEU A 90 -60.46 -45.81 -32.25
C LEU A 90 -59.69 -45.75 -30.91
N PRO A 91 -59.26 -46.90 -30.36
CA PRO A 91 -58.60 -47.00 -29.05
C PRO A 91 -57.32 -46.16 -28.88
N GLN A 92 -56.73 -45.64 -29.96
CA GLN A 92 -55.41 -45.01 -29.98
C GLN A 92 -55.41 -43.46 -30.03
N THR A 93 -56.57 -42.78 -30.10
CA THR A 93 -56.59 -41.32 -30.31
C THR A 93 -56.39 -40.49 -29.02
N GLN A 94 -56.87 -40.94 -27.87
CA GLN A 94 -56.74 -40.21 -26.60
C GLN A 94 -55.30 -40.15 -26.09
N LEU A 95 -54.59 -41.28 -26.14
CA LEU A 95 -53.17 -41.37 -25.76
C LEU A 95 -52.29 -40.45 -26.62
N ASN A 96 -52.49 -40.47 -27.94
CA ASN A 96 -51.73 -39.63 -28.87
C ASN A 96 -52.03 -38.13 -28.67
N THR A 97 -53.27 -37.80 -28.30
CA THR A 97 -53.66 -36.43 -27.95
C THR A 97 -52.99 -35.96 -26.66
N LEU A 98 -52.91 -36.83 -25.64
CA LEU A 98 -52.20 -36.54 -24.39
C LEU A 98 -50.71 -36.34 -24.61
N LEU A 99 -50.05 -37.21 -25.37
CA LEU A 99 -48.63 -37.09 -25.71
C LEU A 99 -48.35 -35.79 -26.47
N THR A 100 -49.20 -35.42 -27.44
CA THR A 100 -49.06 -34.15 -28.16
C THR A 100 -49.19 -32.94 -27.23
N ARG A 101 -50.16 -32.97 -26.29
CA ARG A 101 -50.32 -31.90 -25.29
C ARG A 101 -49.12 -31.85 -24.35
N ALA A 102 -48.60 -33.01 -23.93
CA ALA A 102 -47.41 -33.10 -23.09
C ALA A 102 -46.18 -32.51 -23.77
N ASP A 103 -45.95 -32.83 -25.05
CA ASP A 103 -44.87 -32.25 -25.87
C ASP A 103 -45.00 -30.72 -25.97
N THR A 104 -46.23 -30.21 -26.16
CA THR A 104 -46.46 -28.75 -26.19
C THR A 104 -46.23 -28.08 -24.85
N ALA A 105 -46.60 -28.72 -23.73
CA ALA A 105 -46.35 -28.22 -22.39
C ALA A 105 -44.86 -28.20 -22.07
N TYR A 106 -44.13 -29.25 -22.48
CA TYR A 106 -42.67 -29.33 -22.35
C TYR A 106 -41.98 -28.22 -23.15
N ALA A 107 -42.35 -28.03 -24.41
CA ALA A 107 -41.82 -26.97 -25.27
C ALA A 107 -42.12 -25.55 -24.72
N ALA A 108 -43.23 -25.39 -23.99
CA ALA A 108 -43.59 -24.15 -23.32
C ALA A 108 -42.86 -23.95 -21.97
N GLY A 109 -42.00 -24.88 -21.55
CA GLY A 109 -41.29 -24.83 -20.27
C GLY A 109 -42.16 -25.12 -19.04
N ARG A 110 -43.40 -25.59 -19.24
CA ARG A 110 -44.32 -25.98 -18.15
C ARG A 110 -44.03 -27.42 -17.76
N LEU A 111 -42.94 -27.61 -17.04
CA LEU A 111 -42.43 -28.94 -16.71
C LEU A 111 -43.26 -29.66 -15.64
N SER A 112 -43.62 -28.97 -14.56
CA SER A 112 -44.31 -29.53 -13.38
C SER A 112 -45.24 -28.52 -12.68
N GLY A 113 -45.95 -28.95 -11.62
CA GLY A 113 -46.67 -28.06 -10.70
C GLY A 113 -48.07 -27.62 -11.13
N SER A 114 -48.62 -28.16 -12.22
CA SER A 114 -49.99 -27.88 -12.66
C SER A 114 -50.60 -29.08 -13.40
N PRO A 115 -51.91 -29.35 -13.32
CA PRO A 115 -52.53 -30.52 -13.97
C PRO A 115 -52.32 -30.64 -15.49
N ASP A 116 -52.00 -29.53 -16.17
CA ASP A 116 -51.68 -29.48 -17.60
C ASP A 116 -50.15 -29.39 -17.86
N SER A 117 -49.32 -29.76 -16.88
CA SER A 117 -47.86 -29.76 -17.00
C SER A 117 -47.38 -30.93 -17.86
N ALA A 118 -46.17 -30.81 -18.43
CA ALA A 118 -45.57 -31.88 -19.21
C ALA A 118 -45.49 -33.18 -18.41
N ARG A 119 -45.08 -33.10 -17.13
CA ARG A 119 -45.05 -34.23 -16.21
C ARG A 119 -46.41 -34.91 -16.07
N ASP A 120 -47.42 -34.16 -15.65
CA ASP A 120 -48.74 -34.73 -15.33
C ASP A 120 -49.39 -35.34 -16.57
N LEU A 121 -49.19 -34.74 -17.75
CA LEU A 121 -49.69 -35.24 -19.03
C LEU A 121 -48.97 -36.52 -19.49
N TYR A 122 -47.65 -36.63 -19.32
CA TYR A 122 -46.94 -37.89 -19.61
C TYR A 122 -47.23 -38.98 -18.56
N GLU A 123 -47.42 -38.64 -17.29
CA GLU A 123 -47.83 -39.59 -16.25
C GLU A 123 -49.25 -40.11 -16.51
N ALA A 124 -50.18 -39.25 -16.93
CA ALA A 124 -51.51 -39.64 -17.38
C ALA A 124 -51.46 -40.54 -18.62
N ALA A 125 -50.57 -40.26 -19.57
CA ALA A 125 -50.34 -41.14 -20.72
C ALA A 125 -49.80 -42.51 -20.30
N ARG A 126 -48.88 -42.57 -19.33
CA ARG A 126 -48.34 -43.82 -18.75
C ARG A 126 -49.39 -44.61 -17.96
N ALA A 127 -50.35 -43.93 -17.32
CA ALA A 127 -51.45 -44.60 -16.61
C ALA A 127 -52.43 -45.32 -17.57
N LEU A 128 -52.56 -44.81 -18.81
CA LEU A 128 -53.35 -45.46 -19.86
C LEU A 128 -52.61 -46.62 -20.51
N ASP A 129 -51.29 -46.48 -20.71
CA ASP A 129 -50.44 -47.51 -21.30
C ASP A 129 -49.06 -47.52 -20.60
N PRO A 130 -48.84 -48.47 -19.66
CA PRO A 130 -47.58 -48.57 -18.91
C PRO A 130 -46.34 -48.88 -19.76
N ASP A 131 -46.52 -49.52 -20.92
CA ASP A 131 -45.42 -49.99 -21.79
C ASP A 131 -45.12 -48.97 -22.92
N ASN A 132 -45.73 -47.80 -22.89
CA ASN A 132 -45.53 -46.78 -23.93
C ASN A 132 -44.14 -46.12 -23.83
N GLU A 133 -43.28 -46.44 -24.80
CA GLU A 133 -41.92 -45.88 -24.90
C GLU A 133 -41.91 -44.35 -25.05
N GLN A 134 -42.89 -43.73 -25.72
CA GLN A 134 -42.95 -42.28 -25.90
C GLN A 134 -43.28 -41.56 -24.59
N ALA A 135 -44.18 -42.10 -23.78
CA ALA A 135 -44.50 -41.55 -22.46
C ALA A 135 -43.29 -41.66 -21.52
N LEU A 136 -42.60 -42.80 -21.52
CA LEU A 136 -41.38 -43.03 -20.73
C LEU A 136 -40.24 -42.09 -21.16
N ALA A 137 -40.01 -41.96 -22.47
CA ALA A 137 -39.02 -41.03 -23.02
C ALA A 137 -39.38 -39.56 -22.71
N GLY A 138 -40.67 -39.21 -22.74
CA GLY A 138 -41.19 -37.91 -22.33
C GLY A 138 -40.89 -37.58 -20.86
N LEU A 139 -41.20 -38.50 -19.95
CA LEU A 139 -40.88 -38.36 -18.52
C LEU A 139 -39.38 -38.22 -18.27
N GLN A 140 -38.53 -38.97 -18.99
CA GLN A 140 -37.08 -38.78 -18.93
C GLN A 140 -36.65 -37.40 -19.42
N LYS A 141 -37.23 -36.87 -20.50
CA LYS A 141 -36.94 -35.50 -20.99
C LYS A 141 -37.34 -34.44 -19.97
N VAL A 142 -38.50 -34.59 -19.32
CA VAL A 142 -38.95 -33.69 -18.25
C VAL A 142 -37.99 -33.76 -17.05
N GLY A 143 -37.65 -34.96 -16.57
CA GLY A 143 -36.71 -35.13 -15.46
C GLY A 143 -35.32 -34.54 -15.75
N ASN A 144 -34.82 -34.68 -16.99
CA ASN A 144 -33.57 -34.05 -17.42
C ASN A 144 -33.68 -32.51 -17.48
N ALA A 145 -34.83 -31.97 -17.86
CA ALA A 145 -35.08 -30.53 -17.86
C ALA A 145 -35.16 -29.99 -16.42
N GLU A 146 -35.78 -30.72 -15.49
CA GLU A 146 -35.78 -30.39 -14.05
C GLU A 146 -34.38 -30.42 -13.45
N LEU A 147 -33.51 -31.37 -13.83
CA LEU A 147 -32.09 -31.32 -13.45
C LEU A 147 -31.39 -30.06 -13.99
N GLY A 148 -31.77 -29.62 -15.20
CA GLY A 148 -31.33 -28.35 -15.76
C GLY A 148 -31.76 -27.16 -14.90
N GLN A 149 -33.02 -27.14 -14.45
CA GLN A 149 -33.54 -26.10 -13.55
C GLN A 149 -32.81 -26.11 -12.20
N ALA A 150 -32.58 -27.29 -11.61
CA ALA A 150 -31.85 -27.43 -10.35
C ALA A 150 -30.43 -26.85 -10.45
N ARG A 151 -29.71 -27.14 -11.56
CA ARG A 151 -28.37 -26.57 -11.82
C ARG A 151 -28.42 -25.05 -12.01
N ALA A 152 -29.42 -24.53 -12.72
CA ALA A 152 -29.58 -23.09 -12.91
C ALA A 152 -29.93 -22.39 -11.58
N ALA A 153 -30.75 -23.00 -10.73
CA ALA A 153 -31.06 -22.51 -9.40
C ALA A 153 -29.81 -22.49 -8.50
N LEU A 154 -28.98 -23.55 -8.54
CA LEU A 154 -27.68 -23.57 -7.86
C LEU A 154 -26.75 -22.44 -8.29
N GLN A 155 -26.67 -22.15 -9.60
CA GLN A 155 -25.87 -21.03 -10.12
C GLN A 155 -26.35 -19.67 -9.62
N ARG A 156 -27.67 -19.52 -9.43
CA ARG A 156 -28.29 -18.32 -8.85
C ARG A 156 -28.26 -18.31 -7.32
N ARG A 157 -27.67 -19.33 -6.68
CA ARG A 157 -27.66 -19.56 -5.22
C ARG A 157 -29.06 -19.67 -4.59
N ASP A 158 -30.06 -20.02 -5.39
CA ASP A 158 -31.39 -20.35 -4.91
C ASP A 158 -31.42 -21.83 -4.48
N TYR A 159 -30.95 -22.09 -3.26
CA TYR A 159 -30.87 -23.44 -2.72
C TYR A 159 -32.24 -24.08 -2.49
N SER A 160 -33.27 -23.28 -2.20
CA SER A 160 -34.65 -23.74 -2.08
C SER A 160 -35.19 -24.24 -3.41
N GLY A 161 -35.12 -23.44 -4.47
CA GLY A 161 -35.57 -23.83 -5.80
C GLY A 161 -34.75 -25.00 -6.36
N ALA A 162 -33.45 -25.04 -6.08
CA ALA A 162 -32.60 -26.18 -6.44
C ALA A 162 -33.03 -27.48 -5.76
N ARG A 163 -33.42 -27.45 -4.48
CA ARG A 163 -33.95 -28.63 -3.77
C ARG A 163 -35.26 -29.12 -4.41
N THR A 164 -36.21 -28.21 -4.65
CA THR A 164 -37.50 -28.56 -5.24
C THR A 164 -37.34 -29.20 -6.63
N ALA A 165 -36.58 -28.56 -7.53
CA ALA A 165 -36.34 -29.10 -8.87
C ALA A 165 -35.57 -30.44 -8.85
N LEU A 166 -34.63 -30.61 -7.90
CA LEU A 166 -33.89 -31.86 -7.74
C LEU A 166 -34.78 -33.01 -7.23
N GLU A 167 -35.69 -32.74 -6.29
CA GLU A 167 -36.67 -33.72 -5.81
C GLU A 167 -37.59 -34.19 -6.95
N GLU A 168 -38.06 -33.26 -7.77
CA GLU A 168 -38.88 -33.56 -8.95
C GLU A 168 -38.11 -34.40 -9.97
N ALA A 169 -36.88 -34.00 -10.31
CA ALA A 169 -36.00 -34.78 -11.17
C ALA A 169 -35.74 -36.19 -10.64
N ARG A 170 -35.49 -36.33 -9.32
CA ARG A 170 -35.25 -37.64 -8.68
C ARG A 170 -36.50 -38.53 -8.77
N SER A 171 -37.69 -37.96 -8.63
CA SER A 171 -38.95 -38.71 -8.75
C SER A 171 -39.20 -39.25 -10.17
N LEU A 172 -38.74 -38.52 -11.20
CA LEU A 172 -38.96 -38.89 -12.61
C LEU A 172 -37.86 -39.81 -13.17
N LEU A 173 -36.61 -39.60 -12.78
CA LEU A 173 -35.47 -40.33 -13.31
C LEU A 173 -35.10 -41.57 -12.49
N GLY A 174 -35.65 -41.72 -11.28
CA GLY A 174 -35.34 -42.85 -10.39
C GLY A 174 -33.90 -42.87 -9.88
N GLY A 175 -33.13 -41.78 -10.07
CA GLY A 175 -31.72 -41.64 -9.67
C GLY A 175 -30.76 -41.49 -10.86
N GLY A 176 -29.52 -41.93 -10.66
CA GLY A 176 -28.45 -41.87 -11.66
C GLY A 176 -27.34 -40.88 -11.33
N THR A 177 -26.20 -41.01 -12.03
CA THR A 177 -24.98 -40.23 -11.76
C THR A 177 -25.20 -38.71 -11.86
N GLN A 178 -26.08 -38.27 -12.77
CA GLN A 178 -26.40 -36.86 -12.93
C GLN A 178 -27.23 -36.27 -11.78
N VAL A 179 -28.16 -37.06 -11.23
CA VAL A 179 -28.96 -36.66 -10.05
C VAL A 179 -28.05 -36.58 -8.83
N GLN A 180 -27.20 -37.60 -8.64
CA GLN A 180 -26.21 -37.64 -7.55
C GLN A 180 -25.26 -36.44 -7.59
N ALA A 181 -24.73 -36.10 -8.78
CA ALA A 181 -23.82 -34.98 -8.93
C ALA A 181 -24.46 -33.62 -8.56
N VAL A 182 -25.74 -33.43 -8.85
CA VAL A 182 -26.47 -32.19 -8.47
C VAL A 182 -26.79 -32.18 -6.98
N ASP A 183 -27.12 -33.34 -6.39
CA ASP A 183 -27.34 -33.49 -4.95
C ASP A 183 -26.08 -33.18 -4.14
N ASP A 184 -24.95 -33.77 -4.52
CA ASP A 184 -23.65 -33.52 -3.88
C ASP A 184 -23.24 -32.05 -4.01
N ALA A 185 -23.47 -31.44 -5.19
CA ALA A 185 -23.20 -30.03 -5.42
C ALA A 185 -24.07 -29.11 -4.53
N LEU A 186 -25.35 -29.44 -4.38
CA LEU A 186 -26.28 -28.72 -3.52
C LEU A 186 -25.91 -28.85 -2.04
N ALA A 187 -25.62 -30.06 -1.57
CA ALA A 187 -25.19 -30.30 -0.20
C ALA A 187 -23.91 -29.50 0.12
N LYS A 188 -22.91 -29.54 -0.78
CA LYS A 188 -21.67 -28.78 -0.64
C LYS A 188 -21.92 -27.27 -0.63
N ALA A 189 -22.79 -26.77 -1.51
CA ALA A 189 -23.09 -25.34 -1.59
C ALA A 189 -23.81 -24.82 -0.33
N VAL A 190 -24.75 -25.60 0.22
CA VAL A 190 -25.46 -25.26 1.45
C VAL A 190 -24.52 -25.22 2.65
N LEU A 191 -23.65 -26.22 2.80
CA LEU A 191 -22.64 -26.24 3.87
C LEU A 191 -21.67 -25.05 3.75
N HIS A 192 -21.26 -24.71 2.52
CA HIS A 192 -20.42 -23.55 2.29
C HIS A 192 -21.12 -22.24 2.68
N SER A 193 -22.39 -22.06 2.30
CA SER A 193 -23.19 -20.89 2.69
C SER A 193 -23.29 -20.75 4.21
N ALA A 194 -23.62 -21.83 4.93
CA ALA A 194 -23.72 -21.81 6.38
C ALA A 194 -22.39 -21.44 7.06
N ASN A 195 -21.25 -21.93 6.53
CA ASN A 195 -19.93 -21.56 7.03
C ASN A 195 -19.62 -20.07 6.79
N LEU A 196 -20.02 -19.51 5.64
CA LEU A 196 -19.88 -18.07 5.37
C LEU A 196 -20.72 -17.24 6.34
N ASP A 197 -21.95 -17.65 6.65
CA ASP A 197 -22.82 -16.95 7.61
C ASP A 197 -22.20 -16.90 9.02
N VAL A 198 -21.59 -18.00 9.46
CA VAL A 198 -20.86 -18.04 10.74
C VAL A 198 -19.68 -17.05 10.72
N LEU A 199 -18.89 -17.05 9.64
CA LEU A 199 -17.76 -16.11 9.51
C LEU A 199 -18.22 -14.65 9.47
N ILE A 200 -19.33 -14.35 8.80
CA ILE A 200 -19.92 -13.00 8.75
C ILE A 200 -20.33 -12.54 10.16
N ASN A 201 -20.98 -13.41 10.94
CA ASN A 201 -21.37 -13.07 12.30
C ASN A 201 -20.15 -12.86 13.21
N GLN A 202 -19.14 -13.73 13.13
CA GLN A 202 -17.88 -13.54 13.84
C GLN A 202 -17.18 -12.23 13.45
N ALA A 203 -17.20 -11.87 12.16
CA ALA A 203 -16.62 -10.63 11.66
C ALA A 203 -17.34 -9.39 12.22
N ARG A 204 -18.68 -9.43 12.26
CA ARG A 204 -19.51 -8.37 12.85
C ARG A 204 -19.26 -8.22 14.34
N ASP A 205 -19.15 -9.33 15.07
CA ASP A 205 -18.83 -9.32 16.50
C ASP A 205 -17.43 -8.76 16.74
N ALA A 206 -16.44 -9.15 15.92
CA ALA A 206 -15.10 -8.60 16.00
C ALA A 206 -15.11 -7.09 15.77
N LEU A 207 -15.84 -6.61 14.75
CA LEU A 207 -15.99 -5.19 14.44
C LEU A 207 -16.64 -4.41 15.59
N ALA A 208 -17.75 -4.93 16.14
CA ALA A 208 -18.46 -4.31 17.26
C ALA A 208 -17.60 -4.22 18.54
N ASN A 209 -16.70 -5.18 18.74
CA ASN A 209 -15.74 -5.20 19.85
C ASN A 209 -14.44 -4.42 19.55
N GLY A 210 -14.34 -3.73 18.41
CA GLY A 210 -13.15 -2.97 18.01
C GLY A 210 -11.93 -3.84 17.65
N ARG A 211 -12.11 -5.14 17.44
CA ARG A 211 -11.05 -6.07 17.01
C ARG A 211 -10.92 -6.03 15.48
N ILE A 212 -10.12 -5.10 14.99
CA ILE A 212 -9.98 -4.85 13.54
C ILE A 212 -8.87 -5.70 12.92
N ASP A 213 -7.71 -5.71 13.56
CA ASP A 213 -6.51 -6.36 13.08
C ASP A 213 -6.35 -7.78 13.64
N GLY A 214 -5.47 -8.57 13.02
CA GLY A 214 -5.11 -9.91 13.45
C GLY A 214 -5.92 -11.04 12.79
N LYS A 215 -5.52 -12.28 13.05
CA LYS A 215 -6.07 -13.49 12.40
C LYS A 215 -7.58 -13.70 12.59
N ASP A 216 -8.10 -13.19 13.71
CA ASP A 216 -9.51 -13.26 14.13
C ASP A 216 -10.15 -11.86 14.19
N GLY A 217 -9.50 -10.86 13.59
CA GLY A 217 -10.01 -9.50 13.45
C GLY A 217 -11.06 -9.39 12.35
N ALA A 218 -11.87 -8.35 12.41
CA ALA A 218 -12.95 -8.08 11.47
C ALA A 218 -12.46 -8.07 10.01
N ALA A 219 -11.30 -7.45 9.74
CA ALA A 219 -10.73 -7.39 8.39
C ALA A 219 -10.37 -8.80 7.88
N ALA A 220 -9.70 -9.62 8.68
CA ALA A 220 -9.34 -10.97 8.26
C ALA A 220 -10.58 -11.85 8.03
N LEU A 221 -11.61 -11.73 8.87
CA LEU A 221 -12.83 -12.51 8.77
C LEU A 221 -13.68 -12.11 7.56
N PHE A 222 -13.92 -10.82 7.34
CA PHE A 222 -14.59 -10.35 6.11
C PHE A 222 -13.77 -10.69 4.85
N GLY A 223 -12.44 -10.67 4.93
CA GLY A 223 -11.55 -11.04 3.83
C GLY A 223 -11.69 -12.51 3.44
N LYS A 224 -11.80 -13.40 4.42
CA LYS A 224 -12.10 -14.83 4.19
C LYS A 224 -13.44 -15.03 3.51
N VAL A 225 -14.47 -14.27 3.91
CA VAL A 225 -15.79 -14.31 3.26
C VAL A 225 -15.68 -13.85 1.80
N LEU A 226 -14.98 -12.74 1.53
CA LEU A 226 -14.79 -12.24 0.16
C LEU A 226 -13.92 -13.15 -0.71
N ALA A 227 -13.02 -13.93 -0.12
CA ALA A 227 -12.25 -14.95 -0.84
C ALA A 227 -13.12 -16.14 -1.30
N GLY A 228 -14.13 -16.51 -0.51
CA GLY A 228 -15.12 -17.53 -0.88
C GLY A 228 -16.25 -16.99 -1.76
N ASP A 229 -16.61 -15.73 -1.56
CA ASP A 229 -17.70 -15.03 -2.24
C ASP A 229 -17.35 -13.54 -2.51
N PRO A 230 -16.70 -13.25 -3.64
CA PRO A 230 -16.25 -11.89 -3.97
C PRO A 230 -17.39 -10.85 -4.06
N ASP A 231 -18.60 -11.29 -4.39
CA ASP A 231 -19.77 -10.44 -4.56
C ASP A 231 -20.60 -10.29 -3.28
N ASN A 232 -20.14 -10.82 -2.14
CA ASN A 232 -20.87 -10.73 -0.88
C ASN A 232 -21.05 -9.27 -0.44
N ALA A 233 -22.28 -8.75 -0.52
CA ALA A 233 -22.56 -7.35 -0.20
C ALA A 233 -22.31 -7.02 1.28
N VAL A 234 -22.60 -7.97 2.18
CA VAL A 234 -22.40 -7.78 3.62
C VAL A 234 -20.92 -7.65 3.96
N ALA A 235 -20.08 -8.53 3.40
CA ALA A 235 -18.64 -8.49 3.67
C ALA A 235 -17.97 -7.28 3.02
N ARG A 236 -18.43 -6.84 1.84
CA ARG A 236 -17.97 -5.58 1.23
C ARG A 236 -18.28 -4.38 2.11
N HIS A 237 -19.53 -4.25 2.55
CA HIS A 237 -19.92 -3.19 3.48
C HIS A 237 -19.16 -3.26 4.81
N GLY A 238 -18.96 -4.47 5.36
CA GLY A 238 -18.18 -4.67 6.58
C GLY A 238 -16.72 -4.20 6.42
N MET A 239 -16.12 -4.41 5.25
CA MET A 239 -14.79 -3.89 4.92
C MET A 239 -14.76 -2.37 4.79
N ASP A 240 -15.79 -1.76 4.22
CA ASP A 240 -15.91 -0.30 4.18
C ASP A 240 -15.97 0.29 5.60
N GLN A 241 -16.75 -0.34 6.51
CA GLN A 241 -16.81 0.05 7.92
C GLN A 241 -15.46 -0.11 8.65
N VAL A 242 -14.71 -1.17 8.35
CA VAL A 242 -13.34 -1.35 8.84
C VAL A 242 -12.45 -0.19 8.37
N GLY A 243 -12.53 0.17 7.08
CA GLY A 243 -11.80 1.29 6.51
C GLY A 243 -12.13 2.61 7.19
N ASP A 244 -13.42 2.90 7.39
CA ASP A 244 -13.90 4.12 8.03
C ASP A 244 -13.44 4.23 9.48
N LEU A 245 -13.46 3.14 10.24
CA LEU A 245 -12.98 3.13 11.62
C LEU A 245 -11.46 3.39 11.69
N LEU A 246 -10.68 2.79 10.78
CA LEU A 246 -9.24 3.06 10.70
C LEU A 246 -8.96 4.50 10.27
N ALA A 247 -9.77 5.06 9.36
CA ALA A 247 -9.70 6.47 8.98
C ALA A 247 -9.98 7.40 10.18
N GLN A 248 -10.99 7.11 10.99
CA GLN A 248 -11.26 7.84 12.23
C GLN A 248 -10.11 7.72 13.23
N ARG A 249 -9.54 6.52 13.39
CA ARG A 249 -8.36 6.31 14.27
C ARG A 249 -7.17 7.17 13.82
N ILE A 250 -6.92 7.27 12.52
CA ILE A 250 -5.88 8.15 11.96
C ILE A 250 -6.16 9.61 12.35
N GLN A 251 -7.40 10.08 12.23
CA GLN A 251 -7.76 11.45 12.64
C GLN A 251 -7.51 11.68 14.13
N THR A 252 -8.00 10.79 15.01
CA THR A 252 -7.74 10.89 16.46
C THR A 252 -6.25 10.83 16.79
N GLN A 253 -5.46 10.02 16.08
CA GLN A 253 -4.02 9.98 16.25
C GLN A 253 -3.37 11.33 15.88
N LEU A 254 -3.79 11.95 14.79
CA LEU A 254 -3.31 13.27 14.39
C LEU A 254 -3.73 14.36 15.37
N ASP A 255 -4.97 14.33 15.87
CA ASP A 255 -5.46 15.26 16.91
C ASP A 255 -4.66 15.15 18.21
N ASN A 256 -4.20 13.94 18.53
CA ASN A 256 -3.31 13.67 19.67
C ASN A 256 -1.82 13.87 19.36
N HIS A 257 -1.48 14.45 18.20
CA HIS A 257 -0.11 14.63 17.70
C HIS A 257 0.71 13.33 17.49
N ASP A 258 0.07 12.15 17.52
CA ASP A 258 0.68 10.84 17.22
C ASP A 258 0.78 10.60 15.70
N ARG A 259 1.66 11.35 15.04
CA ARG A 259 1.93 11.25 13.59
C ARG A 259 2.54 9.90 13.21
N SER A 260 3.31 9.28 14.11
CA SER A 260 3.87 7.94 13.93
C SER A 260 2.79 6.87 13.87
N GLY A 261 1.86 6.87 14.84
CA GLY A 261 0.75 5.95 14.87
C GLY A 261 -0.18 6.14 13.69
N ALA A 262 -0.47 7.40 13.30
CA ALA A 262 -1.25 7.70 12.10
C ALA A 262 -0.66 7.07 10.83
N ARG A 263 0.68 7.16 10.63
CA ARG A 263 1.38 6.52 9.50
C ARG A 263 1.32 5.00 9.56
N GLN A 264 1.46 4.42 10.75
CA GLN A 264 1.36 2.97 10.93
C GLN A 264 -0.05 2.46 10.60
N THR A 265 -1.08 3.13 11.13
CA THR A 265 -2.49 2.81 10.85
C THR A 265 -2.79 2.95 9.35
N LEU A 266 -2.29 4.00 8.69
CA LEU A 266 -2.43 4.17 7.24
C LEU A 266 -1.76 3.03 6.45
N SER A 267 -0.58 2.58 6.86
CA SER A 267 0.11 1.45 6.22
C SER A 267 -0.69 0.16 6.35
N SER A 268 -1.24 -0.12 7.54
CA SER A 268 -2.11 -1.27 7.78
C SER A 268 -3.38 -1.19 6.92
N LEU A 269 -4.04 -0.02 6.88
CA LEU A 269 -5.21 0.21 6.06
C LEU A 269 -4.92 0.01 4.56
N ALA A 270 -3.81 0.57 4.05
CA ALA A 270 -3.43 0.42 2.65
C ALA A 270 -3.08 -1.02 2.27
N GLY A 271 -2.51 -1.80 3.20
CA GLY A 271 -2.23 -3.22 3.01
C GLY A 271 -3.48 -4.08 2.99
N MET A 272 -4.44 -3.82 3.88
CA MET A 272 -5.69 -4.59 3.98
C MET A 272 -6.72 -4.19 2.91
N LEU A 273 -6.83 -2.89 2.62
CA LEU A 273 -7.82 -2.33 1.71
C LEU A 273 -7.15 -1.42 0.66
N PRO A 274 -6.43 -1.98 -0.33
CA PRO A 274 -5.72 -1.17 -1.34
C PRO A 274 -6.64 -0.28 -2.19
N ARG A 275 -7.93 -0.64 -2.28
CA ARG A 275 -8.95 0.06 -3.06
C ARG A 275 -9.86 0.96 -2.21
N TYR A 276 -9.51 1.21 -0.95
CA TYR A 276 -10.27 2.11 -0.11
C TYR A 276 -10.24 3.54 -0.65
N SER A 277 -11.42 4.13 -0.86
CA SER A 277 -11.60 5.37 -1.61
C SER A 277 -10.92 6.58 -0.96
N GLN A 278 -10.80 6.61 0.36
CA GLN A 278 -10.24 7.75 1.10
C GLN A 278 -8.71 7.70 1.27
N LEU A 279 -8.03 6.63 0.83
CA LEU A 279 -6.57 6.50 0.99
C LEU A 279 -5.76 7.71 0.48
N PRO A 280 -6.04 8.30 -0.71
CA PRO A 280 -5.31 9.47 -1.17
C PRO A 280 -5.49 10.69 -0.26
N ASN A 281 -6.71 10.89 0.26
CA ASN A 281 -7.02 11.98 1.16
C ASN A 281 -6.30 11.82 2.51
N LEU A 282 -6.32 10.59 3.09
CA LEU A 282 -5.62 10.29 4.33
C LEU A 282 -4.10 10.46 4.20
N ARG A 283 -3.52 10.06 3.07
CA ARG A 283 -2.09 10.32 2.76
C ARG A 283 -1.79 11.82 2.72
N ALA A 284 -2.63 12.60 2.04
CA ALA A 284 -2.46 14.04 1.97
C ALA A 284 -2.59 14.71 3.35
N LEU A 285 -3.52 14.23 4.18
CA LEU A 285 -3.74 14.72 5.53
C LEU A 285 -2.50 14.50 6.43
N ILE A 286 -1.97 13.28 6.44
CA ILE A 286 -0.75 12.95 7.20
C ILE A 286 0.44 13.77 6.69
N ALA A 287 0.61 13.87 5.36
CA ALA A 287 1.68 14.67 4.77
C ALA A 287 1.54 16.17 5.07
N ALA A 288 0.32 16.69 5.22
CA ALA A 288 0.09 18.06 5.66
C ALA A 288 0.48 18.23 7.14
N ALA A 289 0.11 17.28 8.01
CA ALA A 289 0.49 17.29 9.42
C ALA A 289 2.02 17.21 9.60
N ASP A 290 2.70 16.37 8.82
CA ASP A 290 4.16 16.27 8.83
C ASP A 290 4.81 17.58 8.41
N ARG A 291 4.36 18.19 7.30
CA ARG A 291 4.86 19.49 6.86
C ARG A 291 4.63 20.60 7.90
N SER A 292 3.50 20.61 8.59
CA SER A 292 3.25 21.61 9.64
C SER A 292 4.19 21.44 10.82
N ALA A 293 4.48 20.19 11.22
CA ALA A 293 5.40 19.92 12.31
C ALA A 293 6.85 20.24 11.93
N ASP A 294 7.25 19.93 10.69
CA ASP A 294 8.56 20.32 10.16
C ASP A 294 8.72 21.84 10.13
N ALA A 295 7.71 22.57 9.62
CA ALA A 295 7.73 24.03 9.61
C ALA A 295 7.83 24.64 11.01
N GLN A 296 7.11 24.08 11.99
CA GLN A 296 7.18 24.53 13.39
C GLN A 296 8.56 24.26 14.01
N ARG A 297 9.14 23.08 13.75
CA ARG A 297 10.51 22.76 14.16
C ARG A 297 11.51 23.73 13.54
N ASP A 298 11.40 23.99 12.24
CA ASP A 298 12.31 24.89 11.53
C ASP A 298 12.17 26.33 12.03
N GLN A 299 10.96 26.74 12.43
CA GLN A 299 10.74 28.01 13.12
C GLN A 299 11.47 28.06 14.46
N TYR A 300 11.37 27.03 15.30
CA TYR A 300 12.11 26.95 16.57
C TYR A 300 13.63 27.02 16.35
N LEU A 301 14.15 26.33 15.33
CA LEU A 301 15.57 26.40 14.97
C LEU A 301 15.98 27.82 14.58
N ALA A 302 15.22 28.48 13.70
CA ALA A 302 15.51 29.84 13.25
C ALA A 302 15.42 30.86 14.39
N GLN A 303 14.43 30.71 15.28
CA GLN A 303 14.25 31.55 16.47
C GLN A 303 15.43 31.37 17.43
N GLY A 304 15.82 30.12 17.72
CA GLY A 304 16.98 29.82 18.57
C GLY A 304 18.29 30.37 18.03
N GLU A 305 18.51 30.30 16.71
CA GLU A 305 19.67 30.92 16.07
C GLU A 305 19.64 32.45 16.14
N ALA A 306 18.47 33.07 16.02
CA ALA A 306 18.31 34.50 16.19
C ALA A 306 18.57 34.94 17.63
N ASP A 307 18.06 34.21 18.62
CA ASP A 307 18.27 34.46 20.04
C ASP A 307 19.73 34.30 20.44
N LEU A 308 20.43 33.28 19.92
CA LEU A 308 21.89 33.14 20.09
C LEU A 308 22.64 34.37 19.57
N ARG A 309 22.33 34.81 18.34
CA ARG A 309 22.96 35.99 17.72
C ARG A 309 22.66 37.27 18.49
N ALA A 310 21.49 37.35 19.11
CA ALA A 310 21.09 38.47 19.96
C ALA A 310 21.68 38.40 21.39
N GLY A 311 22.42 37.34 21.73
CA GLY A 311 23.00 37.14 23.07
C GLY A 311 21.99 36.65 24.12
N LYS A 312 20.77 36.30 23.72
CA LYS A 312 19.74 35.72 24.60
C LYS A 312 19.97 34.21 24.75
N VAL A 313 21.07 33.85 25.41
CA VAL A 313 21.56 32.47 25.46
C VAL A 313 20.68 31.60 26.39
N THR A 314 20.38 32.09 27.59
CA THR A 314 19.54 31.39 28.59
C THR A 314 18.59 32.36 29.30
N GLY A 315 17.56 31.83 29.97
CA GLY A 315 16.60 32.64 30.71
C GLY A 315 15.45 31.81 31.29
N ALA A 316 14.61 32.44 32.13
CA ALA A 316 13.49 31.77 32.81
C ALA A 316 12.23 31.60 31.95
N GLY A 317 12.23 32.09 30.70
CA GLY A 317 11.10 32.01 29.77
C GLY A 317 11.46 31.30 28.47
N ASP A 318 10.60 31.41 27.47
CA ASP A 318 10.79 30.75 26.16
C ASP A 318 11.55 31.63 25.15
N ASP A 319 11.78 32.90 25.47
CA ASP A 319 12.46 33.89 24.62
C ASP A 319 14.00 33.80 24.72
N ASN A 320 14.54 32.59 24.67
CA ASN A 320 15.98 32.37 24.64
C ASN A 320 16.34 31.16 23.77
N ALA A 321 17.60 31.16 23.33
CA ALA A 321 18.14 30.14 22.46
C ALA A 321 17.99 28.71 23.02
N GLU A 322 18.28 28.51 24.30
CA GLU A 322 18.18 27.19 24.93
C GLU A 322 16.75 26.63 24.85
N ALA A 323 15.75 27.44 25.20
CA ALA A 323 14.36 27.04 25.16
C ALA A 323 13.89 26.70 23.72
N GLN A 324 14.26 27.52 22.75
CA GLN A 324 13.91 27.31 21.33
C GLN A 324 14.54 26.03 20.77
N PHE A 325 15.84 25.77 21.02
CA PHE A 325 16.46 24.53 20.56
C PHE A 325 15.93 23.29 21.30
N LYS A 326 15.58 23.40 22.59
CA LYS A 326 14.89 22.31 23.30
C LYS A 326 13.50 22.03 22.74
N ALA A 327 12.74 23.07 22.35
CA ALA A 327 11.45 22.90 21.69
C ALA A 327 11.59 22.21 20.32
N ALA A 328 12.63 22.55 19.54
CA ALA A 328 12.97 21.84 18.31
C ALA A 328 13.30 20.36 18.56
N LEU A 329 14.03 20.03 19.63
CA LEU A 329 14.31 18.63 20.02
C LEU A 329 13.11 17.88 20.57
N ALA A 330 12.18 18.56 21.24
CA ALA A 330 10.93 17.95 21.66
C ALA A 330 10.07 17.54 20.45
N ALA A 331 10.13 18.32 19.37
CA ALA A 331 9.46 17.99 18.10
C ALA A 331 10.19 16.90 17.30
N ASP A 332 11.52 16.86 17.37
CA ASP A 332 12.40 15.89 16.69
C ASP A 332 13.65 15.59 17.53
N PRO A 333 13.63 14.54 18.38
CA PRO A 333 14.74 14.23 19.29
C PRO A 333 16.08 13.92 18.61
N GLY A 334 16.04 13.51 17.33
CA GLY A 334 17.21 13.19 16.53
C GLY A 334 17.77 14.37 15.73
N ASN A 335 17.20 15.57 15.88
CA ASN A 335 17.56 16.70 15.03
C ASN A 335 18.99 17.21 15.30
N ALA A 336 19.90 16.96 14.36
CA ALA A 336 21.31 17.35 14.48
C ALA A 336 21.51 18.87 14.58
N GLN A 337 20.68 19.69 13.93
CA GLN A 337 20.79 21.15 14.01
C GLN A 337 20.40 21.67 15.38
N ALA A 338 19.36 21.11 16.00
CA ALA A 338 18.95 21.48 17.35
C ALA A 338 20.00 21.04 18.39
N GLN A 339 20.58 19.84 18.24
CA GLN A 339 21.69 19.37 19.08
C GLN A 339 22.93 20.27 18.95
N SER A 340 23.30 20.61 17.71
CA SER A 340 24.39 21.56 17.44
C SER A 340 24.11 22.95 18.02
N GLY A 341 22.86 23.42 17.90
CA GLY A 341 22.39 24.67 18.49
C GLY A 341 22.56 24.70 20.00
N LEU A 342 22.18 23.63 20.70
CA LEU A 342 22.45 23.47 22.14
C LEU A 342 23.94 23.39 22.47
N GLY A 343 24.76 22.78 21.61
CA GLY A 343 26.22 22.84 21.73
C GLY A 343 26.75 24.28 21.72
N ARG A 344 26.25 25.11 20.79
CA ARG A 344 26.58 26.55 20.72
C ARG A 344 26.05 27.34 21.92
N VAL A 345 24.90 26.97 22.48
CA VAL A 345 24.40 27.53 23.75
C VAL A 345 25.39 27.23 24.88
N ALA A 346 25.86 25.98 24.99
CA ALA A 346 26.85 25.60 26.00
C ALA A 346 28.19 26.33 25.82
N GLU A 347 28.67 26.48 24.58
CA GLU A 347 29.87 27.26 24.27
C GLU A 347 29.71 28.73 24.67
N ALA A 348 28.58 29.36 24.35
CA ALA A 348 28.30 30.73 24.74
C ALA A 348 28.25 30.90 26.27
N LEU A 349 27.69 29.93 27.00
CA LEU A 349 27.73 29.90 28.47
C LEU A 349 29.16 29.80 29.01
N ILE A 350 30.02 28.98 28.38
CA ILE A 350 31.43 28.86 28.76
C ILE A 350 32.20 30.17 28.51
N VAL A 351 31.92 30.86 27.40
CA VAL A 351 32.49 32.19 27.11
C VAL A 351 32.07 33.21 28.17
N GLN A 352 30.77 33.25 28.54
CA GLN A 352 30.28 34.11 29.61
C GLN A 352 30.92 33.76 30.97
N ALA A 353 31.10 32.47 31.26
CA ALA A 353 31.77 32.01 32.47
C ALA A 353 33.24 32.44 32.50
N ASN A 354 33.96 32.35 31.38
CA ASN A 354 35.34 32.83 31.29
C ASN A 354 35.44 34.34 31.51
N ALA A 355 34.50 35.13 30.98
CA ALA A 355 34.43 36.57 31.27
C ALA A 355 34.12 36.86 32.76
N ALA A 356 33.26 36.05 33.39
CA ALA A 356 32.99 36.11 34.82
C ALA A 356 34.24 35.75 35.66
N ILE A 357 35.03 34.76 35.23
CA ILE A 357 36.33 34.42 35.85
C ILE A 357 37.29 35.62 35.75
N ASP A 358 37.43 36.20 34.57
CA ASP A 358 38.35 37.31 34.31
C ASP A 358 37.97 38.59 35.07
N SER A 359 36.68 38.75 35.38
CA SER A 359 36.16 39.84 36.21
C SER A 359 36.08 39.52 37.71
N GLY A 360 36.51 38.33 38.14
CA GLY A 360 36.54 37.91 39.55
C GLY A 360 35.21 37.41 40.13
N HIS A 361 34.17 37.27 39.31
CA HIS A 361 32.84 36.76 39.71
C HIS A 361 32.81 35.23 39.69
N ALA A 362 33.57 34.60 40.59
CA ALA A 362 33.75 33.14 40.62
C ALA A 362 32.45 32.35 40.85
N HIS A 363 31.50 32.90 41.62
CA HIS A 363 30.20 32.27 41.87
C HIS A 363 29.36 32.20 40.57
N ASP A 364 29.28 33.31 39.84
CA ASP A 364 28.48 33.40 38.61
C ASP A 364 29.11 32.55 37.50
N ALA A 365 30.45 32.56 37.40
CA ALA A 365 31.18 31.66 36.52
C ALA A 365 30.86 30.19 36.82
N ARG A 366 30.78 29.81 38.10
CA ARG A 366 30.44 28.43 38.48
C ARG A 366 29.03 28.04 38.07
N ALA A 367 28.06 28.92 38.33
CA ALA A 367 26.67 28.70 37.93
C ALA A 367 26.53 28.52 36.41
N LEU A 368 27.21 29.35 35.62
CA LEU A 368 27.21 29.26 34.15
C LEU A 368 27.86 27.95 33.65
N LEU A 369 28.99 27.52 34.24
CA LEU A 369 29.63 26.25 33.88
C LEU A 369 28.80 25.03 34.29
N ASP A 370 28.11 25.09 35.42
CA ASP A 370 27.22 24.00 35.85
C ASP A 370 25.97 23.91 34.95
N HIS A 371 25.44 25.05 34.48
CA HIS A 371 24.39 25.07 33.46
C HIS A 371 24.88 24.51 32.13
N ALA A 372 26.06 24.94 31.64
CA ALA A 372 26.68 24.38 30.44
C ALA A 372 26.93 22.87 30.53
N ALA A 373 27.28 22.36 31.72
CA ALA A 373 27.44 20.93 31.98
C ALA A 373 26.13 20.14 31.86
N GLY A 374 24.99 20.77 32.14
CA GLY A 374 23.67 20.17 31.94
C GLY A 374 23.32 19.98 30.45
N ILE A 375 23.96 20.74 29.55
CA ILE A 375 23.71 20.70 28.10
C ILE A 375 24.79 19.85 27.39
N ALA A 376 26.07 20.08 27.70
CA ALA A 376 27.21 19.42 27.06
C ALA A 376 28.25 18.92 28.09
N PRO A 377 27.93 17.85 28.86
CA PRO A 377 28.75 17.41 30.00
C PRO A 377 30.15 16.89 29.63
N LYS A 378 30.36 16.48 28.38
CA LYS A 378 31.62 15.89 27.89
C LYS A 378 32.47 16.84 27.05
N SER A 379 32.13 18.14 27.01
CA SER A 379 32.89 19.11 26.22
C SER A 379 34.26 19.39 26.82
N ALA A 380 35.29 19.41 25.97
CA ALA A 380 36.67 19.73 26.38
C ALA A 380 36.78 21.17 26.90
N ASP A 381 36.05 22.11 26.28
CA ASP A 381 36.03 23.52 26.67
C ASP A 381 35.44 23.73 28.08
N LEU A 382 34.43 22.94 28.46
CA LEU A 382 33.88 22.96 29.82
C LEU A 382 34.91 22.47 30.84
N ALA A 383 35.65 21.41 30.52
CA ALA A 383 36.70 20.90 31.40
C ALA A 383 37.83 21.93 31.57
N ALA A 384 38.24 22.58 30.48
CA ALA A 384 39.23 23.64 30.50
C ALA A 384 38.77 24.85 31.34
N ALA A 385 37.54 25.33 31.13
CA ALA A 385 36.98 26.46 31.87
C ALA A 385 36.81 26.15 33.37
N ARG A 386 36.41 24.92 33.73
CA ARG A 386 36.36 24.48 35.14
C ARG A 386 37.74 24.45 35.79
N SER A 387 38.76 23.99 35.07
CA SER A 387 40.15 24.04 35.55
C SER A 387 40.62 25.48 35.77
N ARG A 388 40.32 26.38 34.83
CA ARG A 388 40.65 27.81 34.94
C ARG A 388 39.97 28.48 36.13
N LEU A 389 38.70 28.17 36.39
CA LEU A 389 37.97 28.65 37.58
C LEU A 389 38.63 28.16 38.87
N ALA A 390 39.04 26.88 38.91
CA ALA A 390 39.73 26.31 40.08
C ALA A 390 41.06 27.02 40.36
N THR A 391 41.91 27.24 39.34
CA THR A 391 43.18 27.96 39.49
C THR A 391 43.00 29.43 39.84
N SER A 392 41.93 30.07 39.35
CA SER A 392 41.62 31.47 39.67
C SER A 392 41.14 31.63 41.12
N GLY A 393 40.34 30.68 41.63
CA GLY A 393 40.00 30.60 43.05
C GLY A 393 41.23 30.40 43.93
N THR A 394 42.15 29.52 43.52
CA THR A 394 43.42 29.32 44.24
C THR A 394 44.31 30.57 44.20
N ARG A 395 44.24 31.42 43.17
CA ARG A 395 45.00 32.68 43.10
C ARG A 395 44.50 33.76 44.06
N VAL A 396 43.20 33.80 44.36
CA VAL A 396 42.62 34.74 45.33
C VAL A 396 42.97 34.30 46.76
N ASP A 397 43.08 32.99 47.01
CA ASP A 397 43.52 32.43 48.30
C ASP A 397 45.07 32.36 48.43
N ALA A 398 45.81 32.30 47.32
CA ALA A 398 47.27 32.20 47.27
C ALA A 398 47.99 33.54 47.02
N ALA A 399 47.37 34.68 47.33
CA ALA A 399 48.10 35.93 47.61
C ALA A 399 48.98 35.80 48.87
N SER A 400 48.90 34.68 49.59
CA SER A 400 49.80 34.28 50.66
C SER A 400 50.30 32.85 50.43
N SER A 401 51.24 32.63 49.51
CA SER A 401 52.32 31.60 49.61
C SER A 401 53.10 31.42 48.28
N THR A 402 54.41 31.57 48.39
CA THR A 402 55.59 31.22 47.57
C THR A 402 55.42 30.49 46.20
N PRO A 403 56.22 30.83 45.16
CA PRO A 403 56.16 30.19 43.84
C PRO A 403 56.56 28.71 43.86
N ALA A 404 55.91 27.91 43.02
CA ALA A 404 56.35 26.56 42.68
C ALA A 404 57.79 26.58 42.13
N ALA A 405 58.62 25.65 42.59
CA ALA A 405 60.02 25.53 42.18
C ALA A 405 60.13 25.31 40.64
N PRO A 406 61.10 25.95 39.97
CA PRO A 406 61.34 25.72 38.54
C PRO A 406 61.85 24.29 38.30
N LEU A 407 61.46 23.71 37.16
CA LEU A 407 61.92 22.40 36.67
C LEU A 407 63.45 22.30 36.69
N THR A 408 63.99 21.15 37.11
CA THR A 408 65.44 20.91 37.01
C THR A 408 65.87 20.77 35.53
N PRO A 409 67.13 21.10 35.16
CA PRO A 409 67.63 20.92 33.80
C PRO A 409 67.52 19.48 33.26
N ALA A 410 67.54 18.49 34.15
CA ALA A 410 67.35 17.09 33.78
C ALA A 410 65.89 16.78 33.39
N GLN A 411 64.93 17.34 34.11
CA GLN A 411 63.49 17.19 33.83
C GLN A 411 63.10 17.91 32.54
N SER A 412 63.61 19.12 32.29
CA SER A 412 63.34 19.84 31.04
C SER A 412 63.90 19.11 29.81
N ALA A 413 65.12 18.55 29.91
CA ALA A 413 65.69 17.72 28.85
C ALA A 413 64.88 16.42 28.63
N GLN A 414 64.30 15.84 29.67
CA GLN A 414 63.44 14.67 29.56
C GLN A 414 62.12 14.98 28.86
N VAL A 415 61.45 16.09 29.22
CA VAL A 415 60.23 16.56 28.56
C VAL A 415 60.49 16.84 27.08
N ALA A 416 61.57 17.53 26.74
CA ALA A 416 61.94 17.79 25.35
C ALA A 416 62.14 16.50 24.54
N ARG A 417 62.79 15.48 25.13
CA ARG A 417 62.93 14.16 24.48
C ARG A 417 61.58 13.45 24.29
N MET A 418 60.68 13.51 25.27
CA MET A 418 59.34 12.92 25.16
C MET A 418 58.51 13.58 24.07
N VAL A 419 58.50 14.92 24.02
CA VAL A 419 57.82 15.70 22.97
C VAL A 419 58.40 15.37 21.59
N ALA A 420 59.72 15.25 21.45
CA ALA A 420 60.35 14.86 20.19
C ALA A 420 59.94 13.43 19.75
N ARG A 421 59.89 12.47 20.68
CA ARG A 421 59.40 11.11 20.41
C ARG A 421 57.91 11.12 20.03
N ALA A 422 57.08 11.90 20.72
CA ALA A 422 55.65 12.05 20.42
C ALA A 422 55.42 12.57 19.00
N LYS A 423 56.16 13.62 18.59
CA LYS A 423 56.14 14.15 17.21
C LYS A 423 56.54 13.08 16.18
N SER A 424 57.51 12.22 16.52
CA SER A 424 57.91 11.13 15.64
C SER A 424 56.87 10.01 15.56
N ALA A 425 56.23 9.65 16.68
CA ALA A 425 55.16 8.66 16.72
C ALA A 425 53.94 9.14 15.91
N ALA A 426 53.57 10.42 16.08
CA ALA A 426 52.45 11.01 15.34
C ALA A 426 52.66 10.96 13.82
N ARG A 427 53.89 11.21 13.34
CA ARG A 427 54.23 11.12 11.91
C ARG A 427 54.24 9.70 11.35
N LYS A 428 54.36 8.68 12.21
CA LYS A 428 54.35 7.27 11.81
C LYS A 428 52.95 6.65 11.78
N GLY A 429 51.95 7.36 12.32
CA GLY A 429 50.60 6.81 12.51
C GLY A 429 50.39 6.16 13.87
N ASP A 430 51.40 6.15 14.75
CA ASP A 430 51.34 5.62 16.12
C ASP A 430 50.63 6.63 17.04
N ILE A 431 49.36 6.92 16.76
CA ILE A 431 48.62 8.01 17.40
C ILE A 431 48.17 7.62 18.81
N MET A 432 47.47 6.50 18.96
CA MET A 432 47.00 5.94 20.25
C MET A 432 47.49 4.50 20.50
N LEU A 433 47.94 3.80 19.46
CA LEU A 433 48.56 2.48 19.58
C LEU A 433 50.03 2.56 19.11
N PRO A 434 50.95 1.76 19.69
CA PRO A 434 50.78 0.90 20.86
C PRO A 434 50.81 1.69 22.19
N PRO A 435 50.24 1.15 23.29
CA PRO A 435 50.17 1.86 24.57
C PRO A 435 51.56 2.18 25.13
N GLY A 436 51.73 3.40 25.64
CA GLY A 436 52.96 3.88 26.29
C GLY A 436 54.00 4.49 25.35
N ASP A 437 54.02 4.09 24.08
CA ASP A 437 54.89 4.68 23.04
C ASP A 437 54.10 5.48 21.99
N SER A 438 52.78 5.56 22.12
CA SER A 438 51.91 6.36 21.25
C SER A 438 52.16 7.86 21.39
N ALA A 439 51.86 8.63 20.35
CA ALA A 439 51.98 10.08 20.36
C ALA A 439 51.15 10.71 21.49
N TYR A 440 49.92 10.22 21.68
CA TYR A 440 49.01 10.67 22.74
C TYR A 440 49.61 10.43 24.13
N ASP A 441 50.10 9.22 24.40
CA ASP A 441 50.67 8.87 25.72
C ASP A 441 51.94 9.65 26.02
N LEU A 442 52.82 9.84 25.01
CA LEU A 442 54.07 10.57 25.18
C LEU A 442 53.83 12.07 25.45
N TYR A 443 52.83 12.69 24.80
CA TYR A 443 52.44 14.07 25.13
C TYR A 443 51.83 14.17 26.53
N ARG A 444 50.98 13.23 26.95
CA ARG A 444 50.42 13.21 28.30
C ARG A 444 51.49 12.98 29.37
N ALA A 445 52.46 12.10 29.11
CA ALA A 445 53.58 11.86 30.01
C ALA A 445 54.47 13.10 30.15
N ALA A 446 54.70 13.84 29.06
CA ALA A 446 55.42 15.12 29.08
C ALA A 446 54.68 16.16 29.94
N LEU A 447 53.34 16.25 29.82
CA LEU A 447 52.50 17.14 30.63
C LEU A 447 52.40 16.71 32.09
N GLY A 448 52.60 15.42 32.39
CA GLY A 448 52.72 14.94 33.77
C GLY A 448 53.97 15.44 34.49
N ILE A 449 55.04 15.79 33.74
CA ILE A 449 56.28 16.36 34.28
C ILE A 449 56.24 17.89 34.25
N ASP A 450 55.76 18.48 33.16
CA ASP A 450 55.58 19.92 32.98
C ASP A 450 54.16 20.23 32.48
N GLY A 451 53.24 20.49 33.41
CA GLY A 451 51.82 20.72 33.10
C GLY A 451 51.55 21.93 32.21
N ASN A 452 52.51 22.87 32.11
CA ASN A 452 52.41 24.08 31.30
C ASN A 452 53.28 24.02 30.03
N ASN A 453 53.75 22.84 29.64
CA ASN A 453 54.58 22.69 28.44
C ASN A 453 53.78 23.03 27.16
N ALA A 454 54.02 24.20 26.60
CA ALA A 454 53.30 24.69 25.43
C ALA A 454 53.42 23.76 24.20
N GLU A 455 54.58 23.13 23.99
CA GLU A 455 54.78 22.22 22.86
C GLU A 455 53.99 20.92 23.03
N ALA A 456 53.92 20.36 24.24
CA ALA A 456 53.16 19.15 24.50
C ALA A 456 51.65 19.39 24.42
N GLN A 457 51.16 20.55 24.91
CA GLN A 457 49.76 20.95 24.78
C GLN A 457 49.37 21.15 23.31
N ALA A 458 50.17 21.90 22.55
CA ALA A 458 49.93 22.12 21.12
C ALA A 458 50.00 20.80 20.33
N GLY A 459 50.92 19.91 20.69
CA GLY A 459 51.05 18.59 20.08
C GLY A 459 49.80 17.72 20.29
N LEU A 460 49.23 17.72 21.49
CA LEU A 460 48.01 16.99 21.81
C LEU A 460 46.80 17.55 21.05
N GLN A 461 46.67 18.88 20.98
CA GLN A 461 45.61 19.57 20.23
C GLN A 461 45.71 19.33 18.71
N ALA A 462 46.91 19.11 18.19
CA ALA A 462 47.13 18.86 16.77
C ALA A 462 46.82 17.42 16.33
N LEU A 463 46.69 16.45 17.26
CA LEU A 463 46.52 15.04 16.91
C LEU A 463 45.31 14.75 16.01
N PRO A 464 44.09 15.27 16.25
CA PRO A 464 42.95 15.04 15.34
C PRO A 464 43.21 15.51 13.91
N ALA A 465 43.90 16.64 13.74
CA ALA A 465 44.27 17.15 12.41
C ALA A 465 45.32 16.24 11.72
N VAL A 466 46.30 15.75 12.47
CA VAL A 466 47.32 14.81 11.98
C VAL A 466 46.68 13.48 11.58
N THR A 467 45.74 12.96 12.37
CA THR A 467 45.00 11.72 12.06
C THR A 467 44.17 11.86 10.79
N ARG A 468 43.48 12.99 10.60
CA ARG A 468 42.73 13.29 9.35
C ARG A 468 43.64 13.33 8.13
N ALA A 469 44.80 13.98 8.23
CA ALA A 469 45.76 14.04 7.14
C ALA A 469 46.29 12.64 6.76
N GLN A 470 46.54 11.78 7.74
CA GLN A 470 46.98 10.40 7.52
C GLN A 470 45.89 9.52 6.92
N PHE A 471 44.64 9.66 7.36
CA PHE A 471 43.50 9.04 6.71
C PHE A 471 43.42 9.42 5.22
N ASP A 472 43.49 10.72 4.91
CA ASP A 472 43.41 11.20 3.52
C ASP A 472 44.57 10.68 2.67
N GLN A 473 45.75 10.46 3.27
CA GLN A 473 46.88 9.82 2.61
C GLN A 473 46.62 8.32 2.38
N ALA A 474 46.15 7.60 3.41
CA ALA A 474 45.86 6.16 3.34
C ALA A 474 44.81 5.84 2.26
N VAL A 475 43.75 6.64 2.15
CA VAL A 475 42.74 6.50 1.08
C VAL A 475 43.34 6.74 -0.30
N ARG A 476 44.26 7.72 -0.45
CA ARG A 476 44.94 7.99 -1.73
C ARG A 476 45.90 6.86 -2.15
N GLU A 477 46.47 6.17 -1.17
CA GLU A 477 47.38 5.03 -1.37
C GLU A 477 46.62 3.69 -1.50
N ASP A 478 45.28 3.71 -1.49
CA ASP A 478 44.41 2.52 -1.45
C ASP A 478 44.66 1.59 -0.25
N ASN A 479 45.24 2.12 0.81
CA ASN A 479 45.45 1.41 2.08
C ASN A 479 44.22 1.59 2.98
N LEU A 480 43.14 0.89 2.63
CA LEU A 480 41.83 1.04 3.30
C LEU A 480 41.84 0.55 4.75
N ASP A 481 42.67 -0.43 5.09
CA ASP A 481 42.82 -0.92 6.47
C ASP A 481 43.43 0.17 7.36
N HIS A 482 44.51 0.82 6.90
CA HIS A 482 45.09 1.93 7.64
C HIS A 482 44.14 3.13 7.73
N ALA A 483 43.37 3.40 6.67
CA ALA A 483 42.33 4.43 6.71
C ALA A 483 41.23 4.09 7.75
N HIS A 484 40.86 2.82 7.89
CA HIS A 484 39.93 2.38 8.93
C HIS A 484 40.48 2.67 10.33
N ASP A 485 41.72 2.26 10.60
CA ASP A 485 42.37 2.47 11.90
C ASP A 485 42.47 3.97 12.24
N MET A 486 42.77 4.83 11.27
CA MET A 486 42.83 6.27 11.46
C MET A 486 41.45 6.88 11.74
N LEU A 487 40.39 6.39 11.09
CA LEU A 487 39.03 6.82 11.39
C LEU A 487 38.61 6.43 12.81
N GLU A 488 38.87 5.19 13.23
CA GLU A 488 38.59 4.74 14.59
C GLU A 488 39.37 5.56 15.63
N THR A 489 40.65 5.80 15.36
CA THR A 489 41.50 6.62 16.22
C THR A 489 40.99 8.06 16.33
N LEU A 490 40.48 8.64 15.24
CA LEU A 490 39.87 9.97 15.26
C LEU A 490 38.61 10.00 16.14
N GLU A 491 37.74 9.00 15.99
CA GLU A 491 36.51 8.88 16.77
C GLU A 491 36.77 8.66 18.27
N GLN A 492 37.91 8.04 18.63
CA GLN A 492 38.35 7.91 20.02
C GLN A 492 38.97 9.20 20.57
N LEU A 493 39.72 9.94 19.74
CA LEU A 493 40.32 11.22 20.12
C LEU A 493 39.28 12.34 20.28
N ASP A 494 38.32 12.42 19.37
CA ASP A 494 37.25 13.41 19.35
C ASP A 494 35.93 12.75 18.90
N PRO A 495 35.13 12.21 19.84
CA PRO A 495 33.85 11.55 19.55
C PRO A 495 32.77 12.44 18.88
N GLY A 496 33.05 13.72 18.63
CA GLY A 496 32.16 14.66 17.97
C GLY A 496 32.76 15.34 16.74
N ASP A 497 33.90 14.87 16.22
CA ASP A 497 34.57 15.55 15.09
C ASP A 497 33.63 15.63 13.87
N PRO A 498 33.35 16.84 13.35
CA PRO A 498 32.41 17.03 12.24
C PRO A 498 32.88 16.40 10.92
N ALA A 499 34.17 16.07 10.78
CA ALA A 499 34.71 15.38 9.62
C ALA A 499 34.48 13.86 9.66
N ALA A 500 34.22 13.27 10.82
CA ALA A 500 34.08 11.82 10.98
C ALA A 500 32.98 11.21 10.09
N PRO A 501 31.75 11.78 9.98
CA PRO A 501 30.72 11.24 9.08
C PRO A 501 31.15 11.27 7.61
N ALA A 502 31.80 12.35 7.17
CA ALA A 502 32.28 12.48 5.80
C ALA A 502 33.44 11.52 5.50
N MET A 503 34.35 11.29 6.46
CA MET A 503 35.41 10.30 6.35
C MET A 503 34.88 8.87 6.30
N ARG A 504 33.91 8.53 7.16
CA ARG A 504 33.22 7.24 7.15
C ARG A 504 32.56 6.97 5.80
N HIS A 505 31.87 7.97 5.24
CA HIS A 505 31.30 7.85 3.91
C HIS A 505 32.37 7.62 2.84
N ARG A 506 33.45 8.41 2.83
CA ARG A 506 34.54 8.26 1.86
C ARG A 506 35.20 6.88 1.93
N LEU A 507 35.46 6.38 3.13
CA LEU A 507 36.01 5.03 3.33
C LEU A 507 35.05 3.95 2.85
N GLY A 508 33.75 4.08 3.18
CA GLY A 508 32.72 3.18 2.71
C GLY A 508 32.60 3.15 1.18
N SER A 509 32.65 4.31 0.53
CA SER A 509 32.69 4.41 -0.94
C SER A 509 33.94 3.76 -1.54
N ALA A 510 35.12 3.92 -0.93
CA ALA A 510 36.35 3.28 -1.39
C ALA A 510 36.28 1.75 -1.28
N TRP A 511 35.69 1.21 -0.20
CA TRP A 511 35.42 -0.22 -0.08
C TRP A 511 34.45 -0.76 -1.13
N LEU A 512 33.43 0.04 -1.51
CA LEU A 512 32.52 -0.32 -2.61
C LEU A 512 33.23 -0.35 -3.96
N ASP A 513 34.09 0.62 -4.24
CA ASP A 513 34.89 0.65 -5.47
C ASP A 513 35.82 -0.57 -5.54
N ARG A 514 36.43 -0.95 -4.42
CA ARG A 514 37.27 -2.15 -4.31
C ARG A 514 36.46 -3.45 -4.47
N ALA A 515 35.26 -3.51 -3.91
CA ALA A 515 34.34 -4.63 -4.11
C ALA A 515 33.96 -4.79 -5.59
N ASP A 516 33.65 -3.68 -6.27
CA ASP A 516 33.30 -3.68 -7.70
C ASP A 516 34.48 -4.13 -8.58
N HIS A 517 35.69 -3.69 -8.24
CA HIS A 517 36.91 -4.14 -8.89
C HIS A 517 37.11 -5.66 -8.76
N TYR A 518 36.95 -6.22 -7.55
CA TYR A 518 37.06 -7.67 -7.33
C TYR A 518 35.97 -8.46 -8.08
N VAL A 519 34.76 -7.93 -8.18
CA VAL A 519 33.70 -8.52 -9.03
C VAL A 519 34.14 -8.56 -10.50
N GLY A 520 34.80 -7.51 -10.99
CA GLY A 520 35.35 -7.45 -12.35
C GLY A 520 36.46 -8.48 -12.60
N LEU A 521 37.26 -8.80 -11.58
CA LEU A 521 38.32 -9.81 -11.63
C LEU A 521 37.82 -11.25 -11.41
N GLY A 522 36.56 -11.43 -11.02
CA GLY A 522 35.99 -12.74 -10.66
C GLY A 522 36.38 -13.23 -9.27
N GLU A 523 36.98 -12.38 -8.43
CA GLU A 523 37.39 -12.70 -7.07
C GLU A 523 36.22 -12.52 -6.08
N ILE A 524 35.21 -13.39 -6.19
CA ILE A 524 33.93 -13.27 -5.47
C ILE A 524 34.11 -13.25 -3.93
N ALA A 525 35.09 -13.99 -3.39
CA ALA A 525 35.36 -14.00 -1.95
C ALA A 525 35.87 -12.64 -1.46
N ALA A 526 36.84 -12.04 -2.16
CA ALA A 526 37.38 -10.73 -1.83
C ALA A 526 36.32 -9.62 -2.01
N ALA A 527 35.49 -9.73 -3.06
CA ALA A 527 34.37 -8.83 -3.28
C ALA A 527 33.35 -8.83 -2.13
N ARG A 528 33.03 -10.02 -1.58
CA ARG A 528 32.12 -10.13 -0.42
C ARG A 528 32.71 -9.50 0.84
N THR A 529 33.99 -9.70 1.12
CA THR A 529 34.66 -9.08 2.27
C THR A 529 34.64 -7.56 2.15
N ALA A 530 35.02 -7.01 0.99
CA ALA A 530 34.98 -5.57 0.75
C ALA A 530 33.55 -4.98 0.86
N LEU A 531 32.54 -5.70 0.36
CA LEU A 531 31.13 -5.30 0.49
C LEU A 531 30.65 -5.29 1.94
N GLN A 532 31.11 -6.24 2.77
CA GLN A 532 30.77 -6.28 4.20
C GLN A 532 31.31 -5.05 4.95
N GLU A 533 32.55 -4.64 4.67
CA GLU A 533 33.11 -3.42 5.29
C GLU A 533 32.38 -2.16 4.82
N ALA A 534 32.02 -2.08 3.53
CA ALA A 534 31.19 -1.01 3.02
C ALA A 534 29.81 -0.94 3.71
N GLN A 535 29.15 -2.08 3.93
CA GLN A 535 27.85 -2.14 4.61
C GLN A 535 27.90 -1.63 6.06
N ARG A 536 29.01 -1.86 6.77
CA ARG A 536 29.20 -1.34 8.13
C ARG A 536 29.36 0.18 8.15
N LEU A 537 30.06 0.74 7.16
CA LEU A 537 30.41 2.16 7.11
C LEU A 537 29.28 3.01 6.50
N VAL A 538 28.61 2.53 5.45
CA VAL A 538 27.61 3.25 4.66
C VAL A 538 26.36 2.40 4.36
N PRO A 539 25.60 1.95 5.39
CA PRO A 539 24.49 1.00 5.20
C PRO A 539 23.36 1.49 4.30
N GLN A 540 23.26 2.80 4.06
CA GLN A 540 22.22 3.42 3.25
C GLN A 540 22.66 3.70 1.80
N ASP A 541 23.90 3.36 1.42
CA ASP A 541 24.38 3.58 0.06
C ASP A 541 23.70 2.61 -0.93
N PRO A 542 22.97 3.11 -1.95
CA PRO A 542 22.24 2.27 -2.90
C PRO A 542 23.16 1.32 -3.71
N ARG A 543 24.45 1.67 -3.88
CA ARG A 543 25.42 0.86 -4.62
C ARG A 543 25.67 -0.51 -3.97
N ILE A 544 25.41 -0.65 -2.66
CA ILE A 544 25.53 -1.93 -1.95
C ILE A 544 24.65 -3.00 -2.62
N GLY A 545 23.40 -2.66 -2.96
CA GLY A 545 22.47 -3.59 -3.58
C GLY A 545 22.88 -3.99 -5.00
N GLU A 546 23.48 -3.05 -5.74
CA GLU A 546 23.97 -3.28 -7.11
C GLU A 546 25.17 -4.23 -7.12
N VAL A 547 26.16 -3.98 -6.26
CA VAL A 547 27.35 -4.83 -6.13
C VAL A 547 26.96 -6.23 -5.63
N ASP A 548 26.07 -6.34 -4.64
CA ASP A 548 25.56 -7.62 -4.14
C ASP A 548 24.85 -8.44 -5.24
N ALA A 549 24.02 -7.80 -6.07
CA ALA A 549 23.35 -8.47 -7.17
C ALA A 549 24.33 -8.99 -8.23
N ARG A 550 25.44 -8.26 -8.49
CA ARG A 550 26.49 -8.70 -9.40
C ARG A 550 27.30 -9.87 -8.83
N ILE A 551 27.65 -9.82 -7.54
CA ILE A 551 28.30 -10.93 -6.81
C ILE A 551 27.45 -12.21 -6.92
N ARG A 552 26.12 -12.10 -6.76
CA ARG A 552 25.20 -13.25 -6.88
C ARG A 552 25.03 -13.78 -8.30
N ARG A 553 25.25 -12.96 -9.33
CA ARG A 553 25.16 -13.38 -10.73
C ARG A 553 26.41 -14.15 -11.19
N ASN A 554 27.57 -13.84 -10.62
CA ASN A 554 28.86 -14.42 -10.98
C ASN A 554 29.26 -15.62 -10.10
N ASN A 555 28.37 -16.09 -9.23
CA ASN A 555 28.55 -17.21 -8.31
C ASN A 555 27.54 -18.30 -8.63
#